data_AF-A0A2K2U939-F1
#
_entry.id   AF-A0A2K2U939-F1
#
_cell.length_a   1.000
_cell.length_b   1.000
_cell.length_c   1.000
_cell.angle_alpha   90.00
_cell.angle_beta   90.00
_cell.angle_gamma   90.00
#
_symmetry.space_group_name_H-M   'P 1'
#
loop_
_entity.id
_entity.type
_entity.pdbx_description
1 polymer ?
#
loop_
_entity_poly.entity_id
_entity_poly.type
_entity_poly.pdbx_seq_one_letter_code
_entity_poly.pdbx_strand_id
1 'polypeptide(L)' 'MPMLSIIAPCHNEEGTLPLFFNEVNAAISKIKTDHQGLSVELILVDDGSTDSTLEIIKSSA' A
#
# COMPACT_ATOMS: atom_id res chain seq x y z
N MET A 1 9.59 -18.79 5.16
CA MET A 1 8.20 -18.34 5.40
C MET A 1 7.64 -17.81 4.10
N PRO A 2 6.36 -18.05 3.78
CA PRO A 2 5.73 -17.49 2.58
C PRO A 2 5.62 -15.95 2.71
N MET A 3 5.69 -15.27 1.57
CA MET A 3 5.57 -13.82 1.47
C MET A 3 4.50 -13.45 0.44
N LEU A 4 3.62 -12.52 0.81
CA LEU A 4 2.65 -11.90 -0.08
C LEU A 4 3.11 -10.48 -0.42
N SER A 5 3.34 -10.23 -1.71
CA SER A 5 3.71 -8.90 -2.21
C SER A 5 2.48 -8.26 -2.87
N ILE A 6 2.03 -7.14 -2.32
CA ILE A 6 0.96 -6.31 -2.89
C ILE A 6 1.63 -5.18 -3.66
N ILE A 7 1.43 -5.11 -4.97
CA ILE A 7 2.03 -4.08 -5.83
C ILE A 7 0.91 -3.23 -6.42
N ALA A 8 0.97 -1.91 -6.23
CA ALA A 8 0.01 -0.98 -6.80
C ALA A 8 0.73 0.16 -7.54
N PRO A 9 0.49 0.33 -8.86
CA PRO A 9 0.89 1.55 -9.57
C PRO A 9 -0.05 2.70 -9.17
N CYS A 10 0.51 3.91 -9.02
CA CYS A 10 -0.22 5.10 -8.63
C CYS A 10 0.08 6.23 -9.63
N HIS A 11 -0.97 6.85 -10.19
CA HIS A 11 -0.84 8.00 -11.08
C HIS A 11 -1.93 9.03 -10.76
N ASN A 12 -1.54 10.16 -10.18
CA ASN A 12 -2.46 11.24 -9.76
C ASN A 12 -3.58 10.79 -8.79
N GLU A 13 -3.20 10.09 -7.73
CA GLU A 13 -4.07 9.45 -6.74
C GLU A 13 -4.04 10.19 -5.38
N GLU A 14 -3.72 11.49 -5.34
CA GLU A 14 -3.58 12.28 -4.10
C GLU A 14 -4.78 12.15 -3.15
N GLY A 15 -6.01 12.14 -3.68
CA GLY A 15 -7.23 12.05 -2.86
C GLY A 15 -7.60 10.61 -2.44
N THR A 16 -7.15 9.60 -3.16
CA THR A 16 -7.56 8.19 -2.98
C THR A 16 -6.53 7.39 -2.18
N LEU A 17 -5.24 7.74 -2.29
CA LEU A 17 -4.14 7.10 -1.56
C LEU A 17 -4.39 6.98 -0.05
N PRO A 18 -4.85 8.02 0.67
CA PRO A 18 -5.13 7.89 2.11
C PRO A 18 -6.22 6.86 2.42
N LEU A 19 -7.25 6.78 1.59
CA LEU A 19 -8.33 5.80 1.74
C LEU A 19 -7.82 4.38 1.47
N PHE A 20 -7.01 4.23 0.42
CA PHE A 20 -6.36 2.97 0.09
C PHE A 20 -5.46 2.48 1.22
N PHE A 21 -4.63 3.35 1.82
CA PHE A 21 -3.78 2.97 2.95
C PHE A 21 -4.58 2.47 4.15
N ASN A 22 -5.70 3.11 4.47
CA ASN A 22 -6.55 2.67 5.58
C ASN A 22 -7.10 1.26 5.34
N GLU A 23 -7.66 1.02 4.15
CA GLU A 23 -8.27 -0.27 3.81
C GLU A 23 -7.24 -1.39 3.65
N VAL A 24 -6.11 -1.11 2.98
CA VAL A 24 -5.07 -2.13 2.77
C VAL A 24 -4.41 -2.53 4.10
N ASN A 25 -4.21 -1.59 5.03
CA ASN A 25 -3.67 -1.90 6.35
C ASN A 25 -4.65 -2.74 7.19
N ALA A 26 -5.95 -2.46 7.11
CA ALA A 26 -6.98 -3.28 7.75
C ALA A 26 -6.99 -4.71 7.17
N ALA A 27 -6.91 -4.84 5.85
CA ALA A 27 -6.83 -6.13 5.16
C ALA A 27 -5.55 -6.89 5.54
N ILE A 28 -4.38 -6.24 5.55
CA ILE A 28 -3.10 -6.84 5.95
C ILE A 28 -3.18 -7.34 7.39
N SER A 29 -3.78 -6.57 8.30
CA SER A 29 -3.93 -6.96 9.70
C SER A 29 -4.79 -8.21 9.85
N LYS A 30 -5.88 -8.30 9.09
CA LYS A 30 -6.72 -9.50 9.04
C LYS A 30 -5.96 -10.70 8.48
N ILE A 31 -5.26 -10.53 7.36
CA ILE A 31 -4.44 -11.59 6.74
C ILE A 31 -3.39 -12.13 7.71
N LYS A 32 -2.68 -11.26 8.43
CA LYS A 32 -1.68 -11.67 9.43
C LYS A 32 -2.29 -12.42 10.61
N THR A 33 -3.53 -12.09 10.97
CA THR A 33 -4.28 -12.79 12.04
C THR A 33 -4.71 -14.19 11.59
N ASP A 34 -5.26 -14.29 10.37
CA ASP A 34 -5.78 -15.54 9.81
C ASP A 34 -4.65 -16.51 9.36
N HIS A 35 -3.49 -15.97 9.00
CA HIS A 35 -2.35 -16.73 8.48
C HIS A 35 -1.05 -16.47 9.26
N GLN A 36 -0.90 -17.18 10.39
CA GLN A 36 0.33 -17.12 11.19
C GLN A 36 1.56 -17.54 10.37
N GLY A 37 2.60 -16.70 10.39
CA GLY A 37 3.87 -16.94 9.67
C GLY A 37 3.89 -16.45 8.22
N LEU A 38 2.84 -15.78 7.74
CA LEU A 38 2.83 -15.07 6.46
C LEU A 38 3.40 -13.66 6.62
N SER A 39 4.42 -13.33 5.84
CA SER A 39 4.93 -11.95 5.70
C SER A 39 4.17 -11.23 4.58
N VAL A 40 3.91 -9.94 4.76
CA VAL A 40 3.22 -9.12 3.75
C VAL A 40 4.02 -7.84 3.54
N GLU A 41 4.25 -7.49 2.28
CA GLU A 41 4.82 -6.22 1.84
C GLU A 41 3.85 -5.48 0.91
N LEU A 42 3.87 -4.16 0.98
CA LEU A 42 3.13 -3.27 0.09
C LEU A 42 4.14 -2.42 -0.67
N ILE A 43 4.08 -2.49 -2.00
CA ILE A 43 4.97 -1.78 -2.91
C ILE A 43 4.11 -0.82 -3.72
N LEU A 44 4.31 0.47 -3.52
CA LEU A 44 3.68 1.51 -4.31
C LEU A 44 4.65 2.02 -5.36
N VAL A 45 4.20 2.10 -6.61
CA VAL A 45 5.01 2.56 -7.73
C VAL A 45 4.36 3.81 -8.29
N ASP A 46 4.98 4.97 -8.05
CA ASP A 46 4.57 6.20 -8.71
C ASP A 46 4.86 6.12 -10.21
N ASP A 47 3.83 6.22 -11.04
CA ASP A 47 3.90 6.11 -12.50
C ASP A 47 3.91 7.51 -13.14
N GLY A 48 4.82 8.36 -12.65
CA GLY A 48 5.02 9.71 -13.17
C GLY A 48 3.89 10.68 -12.84
N SER A 49 3.42 10.69 -11.59
CA SER A 49 2.37 11.63 -11.16
C SER A 49 2.84 13.08 -11.25
N THR A 50 1.89 13.97 -11.50
CA THR A 50 2.10 15.43 -11.58
C THR A 50 1.49 16.19 -10.39
N ASP A 51 0.79 15.49 -9.52
CA ASP A 51 0.22 15.99 -8.26
C ASP A 51 1.05 15.54 -7.05
N SER A 52 0.48 15.63 -5.84
CA SER A 52 1.19 15.30 -4.60
C SER A 52 1.27 13.79 -4.31
N THR A 53 0.87 12.91 -5.24
CA THR A 53 0.87 11.44 -5.06
C THR A 53 2.20 10.92 -4.51
N LEU A 54 3.32 11.27 -5.15
CA LEU A 54 4.64 10.81 -4.73
C LEU A 54 5.03 11.32 -3.33
N GLU A 55 4.65 12.56 -2.99
CA GLU A 55 4.89 13.11 -1.66
C GLU A 55 4.09 12.34 -0.60
N ILE A 56 2.81 12.05 -0.88
CA ILE A 56 1.93 11.29 0.01
C ILE A 56 2.46 9.86 0.23
N ILE A 57 2.92 9.19 -0.82
CA ILE A 57 3.55 7.86 -0.71
C ILE A 57 4.76 7.92 0.23
N LYS A 58 5.62 8.94 0.08
CA LYS A 58 6.84 9.09 0.91
C LYS A 58 6.55 9.49 2.36
N SER A 59 5.49 10.27 2.62
CA SER A 59 5.09 10.65 3.97
C SER A 59 4.38 9.53 4.75
N SER A 60 3.93 8.49 4.06
CA SER A 60 3.20 7.36 4.64
C SER A 60 4.10 6.16 4.96
N ALA A 61 5.40 6.25 4.66
CA ALA A 61 6.45 5.29 4.99
C ALA A 61 7.10 5.63 6.33
#